data_AF-F7ZCF3-F1
#
_entry.id   AF-F7ZCF3-F1
#
_cell.length_a   1.000
_cell.length_b   1.000
_cell.length_c   1.000
_cell.angle_alpha   90.00
_cell.angle_beta   90.00
_cell.angle_gamma   90.00
#
_symmetry.space_group_name_H-M   'P 1'
#
loop_
_entity.id
_entity.type
_entity.pdbx_description
1 polymer ?
#
loop_
_entity_poly.entity_id
_entity_poly.type
_entity_poly.pdbx_seq_one_letter_code
_entity_poly.pdbx_strand_id
1 'polypeptide(L)'
;MKLLRERPDELMARDVVVITDTNPEPLSDLRRKLRPRNFMLVLINKEGTVNVRKPFPLDVREVSRSIDKMPIRQREIREEKARAAEG
;
A
#
# COMPACT_ATOMS: atom_id res chain seq x y z
N MET A 1 4.65 -5.40 -12.73
CA MET A 1 5.76 -5.20 -11.78
C MET A 1 6.65 -4.00 -12.08
N LYS A 2 6.86 -3.64 -13.36
CA LYS A 2 7.77 -2.54 -13.73
C LYS A 2 7.53 -1.25 -12.92
N LEU A 3 6.29 -0.78 -12.86
CA LEU A 3 5.90 0.46 -12.18
C LEU A 3 6.29 0.51 -10.69
N LEU A 4 6.13 -0.60 -9.95
CA LEU A 4 6.45 -0.65 -8.50
C LEU A 4 7.95 -0.79 -8.21
N ARG A 5 8.75 -1.15 -9.21
CA ARG A 5 10.21 -1.30 -9.08
C ARG A 5 10.98 -0.03 -9.43
N GLU A 6 10.32 1.00 -9.96
CA GLU A 6 10.97 2.22 -10.41
C GLU A 6 11.47 3.09 -9.24
N ARG A 7 10.84 3.00 -8.07
CA ARG A 7 11.14 3.83 -6.89
C ARG A 7 10.98 3.05 -5.58
N PRO A 8 11.74 1.97 -5.38
CA PRO A 8 11.58 1.13 -4.18
C PRO A 8 11.78 1.91 -2.88
N ASP A 9 12.68 2.89 -2.87
CA ASP A 9 12.98 3.70 -1.68
C ASP A 9 11.77 4.51 -1.19
N GLU A 10 10.91 5.00 -2.10
CA GLU A 10 9.68 5.73 -1.71
C GLU A 10 8.68 4.81 -0.98
N LEU A 11 8.65 3.53 -1.35
CA LEU A 11 7.84 2.51 -0.68
C LEU A 11 8.48 2.10 0.65
N MET A 12 9.80 1.93 0.69
CA MET A 12 10.53 1.56 1.91
C MET A 12 10.42 2.64 3.00
N ALA A 13 10.52 3.92 2.63
CA ALA A 13 10.35 5.03 3.57
C ALA A 13 8.96 5.08 4.24
N ARG A 14 7.99 4.33 3.72
CA ARG A 14 6.61 4.22 4.24
C ARG A 14 6.30 2.83 4.78
N ASP A 15 7.32 1.97 4.93
CA ASP A 15 7.18 0.61 5.44
C ASP A 15 6.15 -0.21 4.64
N VAL A 16 6.20 -0.09 3.30
CA VAL A 16 5.26 -0.76 2.40
C VAL A 16 5.74 -2.16 2.05
N VAL A 17 4.86 -3.15 2.26
CA VAL A 17 5.04 -4.51 1.77
C VAL A 17 4.22 -4.71 0.50
N VAL A 18 4.86 -5.14 -0.59
CA VAL A 18 4.20 -5.44 -1.86
C VAL A 18 3.91 -6.93 -1.96
N ILE A 19 2.63 -7.27 -2.02
CA ILE A 19 2.16 -8.65 -2.22
C ILE A 19 1.62 -8.79 -3.64
N THR A 20 1.97 -9.89 -4.30
CA THR A 20 1.61 -10.14 -5.69
C THR A 20 0.90 -11.49 -5.80
N ASP A 21 -0.35 -11.46 -6.26
CA ASP A 21 -1.16 -12.65 -6.51
C ASP A 21 -1.37 -12.81 -8.02
N THR A 22 -0.58 -13.68 -8.64
CA THR A 22 -0.58 -13.92 -10.09
C THR A 22 -1.24 -15.23 -10.49
N ASN A 23 -1.56 -16.11 -9.54
CA ASN A 23 -2.19 -17.40 -9.83
C ASN A 23 -3.66 -17.40 -9.38
N PRO A 24 -4.64 -17.57 -10.30
CA PRO A 24 -6.05 -17.61 -9.95
C PRO A 24 -6.46 -18.86 -9.17
N GLU A 25 -5.71 -19.95 -9.27
CA GLU A 25 -6.06 -21.23 -8.67
C GLU A 25 -4.92 -21.85 -7.84
N PRO A 26 -5.21 -22.43 -6.66
CA PRO A 26 -6.52 -22.51 -6.03
C PRO A 26 -7.00 -21.15 -5.49
N LEU A 27 -8.31 -21.02 -5.29
CA LEU A 27 -8.90 -19.80 -4.75
C LEU A 27 -8.37 -19.52 -3.33
N SER A 28 -7.47 -18.57 -3.18
CA SER A 28 -6.87 -18.18 -1.89
C SER A 28 -7.86 -17.43 -1.00
N ASP A 29 -7.63 -17.40 0.31
CA ASP A 29 -8.47 -16.64 1.25
C ASP A 29 -8.42 -15.13 0.97
N LEU A 30 -7.29 -14.63 0.47
CA LEU A 30 -7.15 -13.26 0.01
C LEU A 30 -8.10 -12.98 -1.17
N ARG A 31 -8.23 -13.90 -2.13
CA ARG A 31 -9.18 -13.78 -3.24
C ARG A 31 -10.62 -13.88 -2.78
N ARG A 32 -10.95 -14.77 -1.82
CA ARG A 32 -12.30 -14.87 -1.23
C ARG A 32 -12.71 -13.55 -0.56
N LYS A 33 -11.80 -12.95 0.21
CA LYS A 33 -12.03 -11.70 0.95
C LYS A 33 -12.05 -10.47 0.04
N LEU A 34 -11.07 -10.32 -0.85
CA LEU A 34 -10.94 -9.14 -1.69
C LEU A 34 -11.82 -9.19 -2.94
N ARG A 35 -12.24 -10.38 -3.38
CA ARG A 35 -13.09 -10.58 -4.58
C ARG A 35 -12.56 -9.82 -5.82
N PRO A 36 -11.31 -10.06 -6.23
CA PRO A 36 -10.74 -9.37 -7.39
C PRO A 36 -11.49 -9.74 -8.68
N ARG A 37 -11.62 -8.77 -9.59
CA ARG A 37 -12.12 -8.97 -10.96
C ARG A 37 -11.04 -8.53 -11.94
N ASN A 38 -10.60 -9.41 -12.83
CA ASN A 38 -9.51 -9.20 -13.78
C ASN A 38 -8.21 -8.72 -13.10
N PHE A 39 -7.97 -7.41 -13.09
CA PHE A 39 -6.87 -6.77 -12.38
C PHE A 39 -7.39 -5.98 -11.18
N MET A 40 -6.67 -6.03 -10.06
CA MET A 40 -7.00 -5.23 -8.90
C MET A 40 -5.74 -4.82 -8.14
N LEU A 41 -5.62 -3.53 -7.86
CA LEU A 41 -4.68 -2.98 -6.89
C LEU A 41 -5.45 -2.59 -5.63
N VAL A 42 -4.95 -3.04 -4.48
CA VAL A 42 -5.53 -2.72 -3.17
C VAL A 42 -4.43 -2.16 -2.28
N LEU A 43 -4.69 -1.03 -1.61
CA LEU A 43 -3.85 -0.54 -0.51
C LEU A 43 -4.56 -0.86 0.80
N ILE A 44 -3.88 -1.61 1.66
CA ILE A 44 -4.34 -2.03 2.97
C ILE A 44 -3.42 -1.36 4.00
N ASN A 45 -3.98 -0.68 5.00
CA ASN A 45 -3.15 -0.13 6.07
C ASN A 45 -2.72 -1.22 7.07
N LYS A 46 -1.87 -0.85 8.02
CA LYS A 46 -1.37 -1.75 9.08
C LYS A 46 -2.47 -2.32 10.00
N GLU A 47 -3.66 -1.74 9.98
CA GLU A 47 -4.85 -2.21 10.73
C GLU A 47 -5.69 -3.22 9.92
N GLY A 48 -5.31 -3.52 8.67
CA GLY A 48 -6.06 -4.42 7.80
C GLY A 48 -7.24 -3.77 7.05
N THR A 49 -7.40 -2.45 7.18
CA THR A 49 -8.44 -1.68 6.49
C THR A 49 -8.04 -1.44 5.04
N VAL A 50 -8.97 -1.72 4.11
CA VAL A 50 -8.82 -1.41 2.69
C VAL A 50 -9.06 0.08 2.47
N ASN A 51 -8.00 0.81 2.13
CA ASN A 51 -8.06 2.27 1.93
C ASN A 51 -8.25 2.64 0.46
N VAL A 52 -7.65 1.88 -0.45
CA VAL A 52 -7.74 2.14 -1.90
C VAL A 52 -8.02 0.82 -2.62
N ARG A 53 -8.90 0.90 -3.62
CA ARG A 53 -9.16 -0.19 -4.57
C ARG A 53 -9.23 0.39 -5.97
N LYS A 54 -8.43 -0.13 -6.90
CA LYS A 54 -8.41 0.31 -8.30
C LYS A 54 -8.37 -0.88 -9.27
N PRO A 55 -9.11 -0.81 -10.40
CA PRO A 55 -9.08 -1.83 -11.43
C PRO A 55 -7.94 -1.63 -12.46
N PHE A 56 -6.98 -0.75 -12.16
CA PHE A 56 -5.84 -0.42 -13.01
C PHE A 56 -4.57 -0.22 -12.14
N PRO A 57 -3.37 -0.42 -12.71
CA PRO A 57 -2.14 -0.24 -11.97
C PRO A 57 -1.91 1.24 -11.63
N LEU A 58 -1.28 1.48 -10.48
CA LEU A 58 -0.78 2.80 -10.08
C LEU A 58 0.75 2.77 -10.09
N ASP A 59 1.37 3.92 -10.36
CA ASP A 59 2.81 4.08 -10.18
C ASP A 59 3.17 4.28 -8.69
N VAL A 60 4.47 4.25 -8.35
CA VAL A 60 4.90 4.44 -6.95
C VAL A 60 4.56 5.83 -6.42
N ARG A 61 4.54 6.87 -7.25
CA ARG A 61 4.23 8.24 -6.80
C ARG A 61 2.76 8.33 -6.38
N GLU A 62 1.86 7.76 -7.17
CA GLU A 62 0.44 7.69 -6.88
C GLU A 62 0.16 6.85 -5.64
N VAL A 63 0.82 5.70 -5.51
CA VAL A 63 0.75 4.85 -4.30
C VAL A 63 1.20 5.63 -3.07
N SER A 64 2.37 6.28 -3.14
CA SER A 64 2.93 7.07 -2.04
C SER A 64 2.01 8.22 -1.63
N ARG A 65 1.46 8.98 -2.60
CA ARG A 65 0.49 10.04 -2.31
C ARG A 65 -0.79 9.51 -1.67
N SER A 66 -1.26 8.33 -2.07
CA SER A 66 -2.42 7.70 -1.44
C SER A 66 -2.12 7.31 0.01
N ILE A 67 -0.91 6.82 0.30
CA ILE A 67 -0.48 6.47 1.66
C ILE A 67 -0.34 7.72 2.54
N ASP A 68 0.28 8.78 2.04
CA ASP A 68 0.49 10.03 2.80
C ASP A 68 -0.81 10.72 3.20
N LYS A 69 -1.91 10.43 2.50
CA LYS A 69 -3.26 10.92 2.83
C LYS A 69 -3.97 10.07 3.89
N MET A 70 -3.45 8.91 4.27
CA MET A 70 -4.08 8.06 5.27
C MET A 70 -3.91 8.64 6.69
N PRO A 71 -4.95 8.62 7.54
CA PRO A 71 -4.87 9.15 8.90
C PRO A 71 -3.74 8.52 9.74
N ILE A 72 -3.53 7.20 9.60
CA ILE A 72 -2.46 6.48 10.27
C ILE A 72 -1.07 7.03 9.87
N ARG A 73 -0.83 7.31 8.59
CA ARG A 73 0.44 7.85 8.12
C ARG A 73 0.67 9.27 8.62
N GLN A 74 -0.37 10.10 8.61
CA GLN A 74 -0.28 11.46 9.16
C GLN A 74 0.02 11.47 10.66
N ARG A 75 -0.45 10.45 11.39
CA ARG A 75 -0.10 10.26 12.79
C ARG A 75 1.37 9.85 12.94
N GLU A 76 1.85 8.86 12.19
CA GLU A 76 3.27 8.46 12.19
C GLU A 76 4.21 9.65 11.92
N ILE A 77 3.93 10.46 10.90
CA ILE A 77 4.73 11.65 10.56
C ILE A 77 4.76 12.66 11.72
N ARG A 78 3.63 12.87 12.41
CA ARG A 78 3.57 13.76 13.58
C ARG A 78 4.40 13.21 14.74
N GLU A 79 4.32 11.91 15.00
CA GLU A 79 5.11 11.24 16.04
C GLU A 79 6.61 11.23 15.73
N GLU A 80 7.00 11.01 14.47
CA GLU A 80 8.39 11.14 13.99
C GLU A 80 8.93 12.56 14.22
N LYS A 81 8.16 13.59 13.86
CA LYS A 81 8.54 14.99 14.10
C LYS A 81 8.67 15.35 15.57
N ALA A 82 7.77 14.84 16.42
CA ALA A 82 7.84 15.06 17.86
C ALA A 82 9.12 14.44 18.45
N ARG A 83 9.40 13.17 18.12
CA ARG A 83 10.63 12.47 18.55
C ARG A 83 11.91 13.18 18.09
N ALA A 84 11.92 13.70 16.86
CA ALA A 84 13.08 14.44 16.34
C ALA A 84 13.29 15.81 17.00
N ALA A 85 12.28 16.39 17.63
CA ALA A 85 12.39 17.64 18.38
C ALA A 85 12.81 17.43 19.84
N GLU A 86 12.72 16.20 20.34
CA GLU A 86 13.05 15.81 21.73
C GLU A 86 14.50 15.32 21.90
N GLY A 87 15.21 15.03 20.81
CA GLY A 87 16.62 14.58 20.80
C GLY A 87 17.57 15.66 20.30
#